data_AF-A0A967SD12-F1
#
_entry.id   AF-A0A967SD12-F1
#
_cell.length_a   1.000
_cell.length_b   1.000
_cell.length_c   1.000
_cell.angle_alpha   90.00
_cell.angle_beta   90.00
_cell.angle_gamma   90.00
#
_symmetry.space_group_name_H-M   'P 1'
#
loop_
_entity.id
_entity.type
_entity.pdbx_description
1 polymer ?
#
loop_
_entity_poly.entity_id
_entity_poly.type
_entity_poly.pdbx_seq_one_letter_code
_entity_poly.pdbx_strand_id
1 'polypeptide(L)' 'MWEAILTPLNAHVGQRAVTGKATFTMEDGTLTAMLDVRGVVPGQLHAQHIHGHDGESSCPTPGADADGDG' A
#
# COMPACT_ATOMS: atom_id res chain seq x y z
N MET A 1 -17.24 2.99 8.06
CA MET A 1 -16.28 1.95 7.68
C MET A 1 -15.94 2.16 6.22
N TRP A 2 -14.65 2.22 5.88
CA TRP A 2 -14.16 2.37 4.52
C TRP A 2 -13.20 1.24 4.19
N GLU A 3 -13.01 0.97 2.89
CA GLU A 3 -12.14 -0.10 2.42
C GLU A 3 -11.20 0.41 1.32
N ALA A 4 -9.97 -0.10 1.31
CA ALA A 4 -9.03 0.05 0.21
C ALA A 4 -8.46 -1.31 -0.19
N ILE A 5 -8.35 -1.55 -1.50
CA ILE A 5 -7.71 -2.75 -2.04
C ILE A 5 -6.26 -2.41 -2.33
N LEU A 6 -5.36 -3.20 -1.75
CA LEU A 6 -3.92 -3.04 -1.94
C LEU A 6 -3.47 -3.96 -3.07
N THR A 7 -2.91 -3.36 -4.11
CA THR A 7 -2.33 -4.05 -5.28
C THR A 7 -0.86 -3.67 -5.43
N PRO A 8 -0.03 -4.54 -6.01
CA PRO A 8 1.38 -4.24 -6.19
C PRO A 8 1.56 -3.16 -7.25
N LEU A 9 2.30 -2.10 -6.92
CA LEU A 9 2.65 -1.03 -7.86
C LEU A 9 3.64 -1.52 -8.93
N ASN A 10 4.67 -2.22 -8.46
CA ASN A 10 5.79 -2.67 -9.27
C ASN A 10 5.69 -4.18 -9.56
N ALA A 11 4.51 -4.61 -10.01
CA ALA A 11 4.27 -6.02 -10.32
C ALA A 11 5.26 -6.57 -11.36
N HIS A 12 5.75 -5.76 -12.30
CA HIS A 12 6.61 -6.24 -13.37
C HIS A 12 8.03 -6.65 -12.87
N VAL A 13 8.57 -6.00 -11.83
CA VAL A 13 9.91 -6.24 -11.24
C VAL A 13 9.94 -7.29 -10.11
N GLY A 14 8.89 -8.12 -10.00
CA GLY A 14 8.91 -9.31 -9.14
C GLY A 14 8.16 -9.18 -7.82
N GLN A 15 7.69 -7.98 -7.46
CA GLN A 15 6.83 -7.76 -6.29
C GLN A 15 5.35 -8.18 -6.54
N ARG A 16 5.10 -9.15 -7.42
CA ARG A 16 3.77 -9.57 -7.91
C ARG A 16 2.82 -10.13 -6.86
N ALA A 17 3.35 -10.52 -5.70
CA ALA A 17 2.62 -11.31 -4.72
C ALA A 17 1.87 -10.47 -3.68
N VAL A 18 2.26 -9.20 -3.47
CA VAL A 18 1.66 -8.39 -2.40
C VAL A 18 0.25 -7.99 -2.80
N THR A 19 -0.72 -8.51 -2.06
CA THR A 19 -2.14 -8.13 -2.19
C THR A 19 -2.74 -8.01 -0.81
N GLY A 20 -3.74 -7.16 -0.66
CA GLY A 20 -4.41 -7.04 0.63
C GLY A 20 -5.65 -6.18 0.61
N LYS A 21 -6.30 -6.12 1.77
CA LYS A 21 -7.41 -5.23 2.04
C LYS A 21 -7.11 -4.46 3.32
N ALA A 22 -7.26 -3.14 3.24
CA ALA A 22 -7.29 -2.27 4.41
C ALA A 22 -8.74 -1.90 4.72
N THR A 23 -9.15 -2.06 5.97
CA THR A 23 -10.45 -1.62 6.49
C THR A 23 -10.23 -0.52 7.51
N PHE A 24 -10.91 0.60 7.31
CA PHE A 24 -10.79 1.79 8.14
C PHE A 24 -12.06 2.01 8.95
N THR A 25 -11.89 2.24 10.25
CA THR A 25 -12.97 2.57 11.19
C THR A 25 -12.61 3.83 11.96
N MET A 26 -13.62 4.68 12.20
CA MET A 26 -13.47 5.97 12.88
C MET A 26 -14.40 5.96 14.08
N GLU A 27 -13.83 5.97 15.28
CA GLU A 27 -14.56 5.92 16.54
C GLU A 27 -13.91 6.91 17.51
N ASP A 28 -14.70 7.81 18.09
CA ASP A 28 -14.25 8.83 19.05
C ASP A 28 -13.00 9.62 18.61
N GLY A 29 -12.93 9.95 17.32
CA GLY A 29 -11.80 10.69 16.73
C GLY A 29 -10.55 9.84 16.47
N THR A 30 -10.59 8.54 16.75
CA THR A 30 -9.50 7.59 16.50
C THR A 30 -9.72 6.80 15.21
N LEU A 31 -8.76 6.90 14.28
CA LEU A 31 -8.77 6.15 13.01
C LEU A 31 -8.02 4.85 13.20
N THR A 32 -8.75 3.74 13.11
CA THR A 32 -8.16 2.40 13.14
C THR A 32 -8.12 1.84 11.73
N ALA A 33 -6.92 1.49 11.28
CA ALA A 33 -6.68 0.75 10.04
C ALA A 33 -6.35 -0.70 10.36
N MET A 34 -7.20 -1.63 9.92
CA MET A 34 -6.94 -3.07 9.98
C MET A 34 -6.53 -3.56 8.60
N LEU A 35 -5.39 -4.25 8.50
CA LEU A 35 -4.85 -4.73 7.23
C LEU A 35 -4.83 -6.27 7.23
N ASP A 36 -5.45 -6.88 6.21
CA ASP A 36 -5.22 -8.29 5.84
C ASP A 36 -4.38 -8.29 4.56
N VAL A 37 -3.10 -8.66 4.66
CA VAL A 37 -2.11 -8.60 3.57
C VAL A 37 -1.43 -9.95 3.43
N ARG A 38 -1.21 -10.36 2.18
CA ARG A 38 -0.51 -11.60 1.81
C ARG A 38 0.63 -11.30 0.84
N GLY A 39 1.59 -12.22 0.76
CA GLY A 39 2.72 -12.13 -0.17
C GLY A 39 3.82 -11.14 0.25
N VAL A 40 3.77 -10.62 1.48
CA VAL A 40 4.82 -9.79 2.07
C VAL A 40 6.04 -10.62 2.47
N VAL A 41 7.23 -10.02 2.44
CA VAL A 41 8.47 -10.69 2.86
C VAL A 41 8.44 -10.95 4.38
N PRO A 42 8.57 -12.22 4.84
CA PRO A 42 8.54 -12.53 6.26
C PRO A 42 9.68 -11.88 7.04
N GLY A 43 9.40 -11.48 8.29
CA GLY A 43 10.41 -10.94 9.21
C GLY A 43 10.95 -9.56 8.86
N GLN A 44 10.41 -8.91 7.83
CA GLN A 44 10.77 -7.55 7.43
C GLN A 44 9.73 -6.54 7.94
N LEU A 45 10.18 -5.31 8.19
CA LEU A 45 9.30 -4.18 8.40
C LEU A 45 8.66 -3.78 7.06
N HIS A 46 7.34 -3.60 7.05
CA HIS A 46 6.59 -3.13 5.89
C HIS A 46 5.99 -1.77 6.20
N ALA A 47 6.60 -0.69 5.69
CA ALA A 47 6.08 0.66 5.89
C ALA A 47 4.70 0.81 5.23
N GLN A 48 3.77 1.50 5.90
CA GLN A 48 2.44 1.80 5.41
C GLN A 48 2.23 3.31 5.42
N HIS A 49 1.60 3.85 4.38
CA HIS A 49 1.28 5.27 4.28
C HIS A 49 -0.13 5.48 3.70
N ILE A 50 -0.76 6.60 4.08
CA ILE A 50 -2.00 7.09 3.47
C ILE A 50 -1.61 8.29 2.63
N HIS A 51 -1.93 8.24 1.35
CA HIS A 51 -1.69 9.37 0.45
C HIS A 51 -2.80 10.41 0.58
N GLY A 52 -2.44 11.68 0.36
CA GLY A 52 -3.40 12.78 0.32
C GLY A 52 -4.30 12.73 -0.92
N HIS A 53 -5.05 13.81 -1.15
CA HIS A 53 -5.94 13.91 -2.31
C HIS A 53 -5.35 14.74 -3.47
N ASP A 54 -4.48 15.70 -3.15
CA ASP A 54 -4.04 16.75 -4.09
C ASP A 54 -2.52 16.70 -4.35
N GLY A 55 -2.09 17.24 -5.49
CA GLY A 55 -0.67 17.33 -5.85
C GLY A 55 0.01 15.97 -6.04
N GLU A 56 1.25 15.85 -5.57
CA GLU A 56 2.05 14.61 -5.61
C GLU A 56 1.61 13.60 -4.52
N SER A 57 0.32 13.28 -4.50
CA SER A 57 -0.31 12.33 -3.57
C SER A 57 -0.74 11.03 -4.27
N SER A 58 -0.12 10.70 -5.39
CA SER A 58 -0.35 9.44 -6.07
C SER A 58 0.83 8.50 -5.84
N CYS A 59 0.57 7.20 -5.97
CA CYS A 59 1.66 6.25 -5.96
C CYS A 59 2.60 6.50 -7.16
N PRO A 60 3.92 6.29 -6.99
CA PRO A 60 4.86 6.42 -8.09
C PRO A 60 4.42 5.59 -9.30
N THR A 61 4.57 6.16 -10.50
CA THR A 61 4.34 5.42 -11.74
C THR A 61 5.50 4.45 -12.01
N PRO A 62 5.33 3.43 -12.87
CA PRO A 62 6.44 2.59 -13.30
C PRO A 62 7.63 3.36 -13.89
N GLY A 63 7.41 4.56 -14.44
CA GLY A 63 8.51 5.41 -14.94
C GLY A 63 9.36 6.05 -13.83
N ALA A 64 8.93 5.97 -12.57
CA ALA A 64 9.70 6.42 -11.42
C ALA A 64 10.71 5.38 -10.93
N ASP A 65 10.52 4.10 -11.28
CA ASP A 65 11.45 2.99 -11.00
C ASP A 65 12.52 2.92 -12.09
N ALA A 66 13.46 3.87 -12.06
CA ALA A 66 14.44 4.05 -13.13
C ALA A 66 15.58 3.03 -13.12
N ASP A 67 15.89 2.43 -11.96
CA ASP A 67 16.93 1.41 -11.79
C ASP A 67 16.37 -0.02 -11.65
N GLY A 68 15.04 -0.18 -11.56
CA GLY A 68 14.36 -1.46 -11.62
C GLY A 68 14.42 -2.25 -10.31
N ASP A 69 14.68 -1.58 -9.18
CA ASP A 69 14.72 -2.19 -7.85
C ASP A 69 13.36 -2.13 -7.12
N GLY A 70 12.39 -1.43 -7.71
CA GLY A 70 10.99 -1.43 -7.32
C GLY A 70 10.69 -0.44 -6.21
#